data_AF-A0A2G9H6I9-F1
#
_entry.id   AF-A0A2G9H6I9-F1
#
_cell.length_a   1.000
_cell.length_b   1.000
_cell.length_c   1.000
_cell.angle_alpha   90.00
_cell.angle_beta   90.00
_cell.angle_gamma   90.00
#
_symmetry.space_group_name_H-M   'P 1'
#
loop_
_entity.id
_entity.type
_entity.pdbx_description
1 polymer ?
#
loop_
_entity_poly.entity_id
_entity_poly.type
_entity_poly.pdbx_seq_one_letter_code
_entity_poly.pdbx_strand_id
1 'polypeptide(L)' 'MKSLLSVYMDPTKSVHEKEFLLKDLTTEGLFGDDRQLGEVCSKRIYRILMAQCGNIKTDDVENGADFFSYQST' A
#
# COMPACT_ATOMS: atom_id res chain seq x y z
N MET A 1 -13.42 1.04 -7.22
CA MET A 1 -12.10 1.73 -7.18
C MET A 1 -12.17 3.23 -6.84
N LYS A 2 -13.17 4.00 -7.29
CA LYS A 2 -13.25 5.45 -6.96
C LYS A 2 -13.20 5.78 -5.46
N SER A 3 -13.87 4.99 -4.61
CA SER A 3 -13.96 5.24 -3.16
C SER A 3 -12.65 5.09 -2.39
N LEU A 4 -11.76 4.15 -2.77
CA LEU A 4 -10.47 4.00 -2.10
C LEU A 4 -9.51 5.11 -2.54
N LEU A 5 -9.49 5.37 -3.84
CA LEU A 5 -8.63 6.40 -4.43
C LEU A 5 -8.97 7.80 -3.89
N SER A 6 -10.25 8.11 -3.67
CA SER A 6 -10.64 9.40 -3.07
C SER A 6 -10.09 9.58 -1.66
N VAL A 7 -10.02 8.51 -0.86
CA VAL A 7 -9.43 8.57 0.49
C VAL A 7 -7.91 8.70 0.42
N TYR A 8 -7.25 8.01 -0.51
CA TYR A 8 -5.80 8.16 -0.71
C TYR A 8 -5.41 9.53 -1.30
N MET A 9 -6.28 10.15 -2.09
CA MET A 9 -6.08 11.50 -2.64
C MET A 9 -6.40 12.63 -1.65
N ASP A 10 -6.97 12.32 -0.48
CA ASP A 10 -7.32 13.33 0.53
C ASP A 10 -6.05 14.00 1.09
N PRO A 11 -5.85 15.32 0.87
CA PRO A 11 -4.65 16.01 1.35
C PRO A 11 -4.63 16.21 2.87
N THR A 12 -5.76 16.02 3.56
CA THR A 12 -5.86 16.15 5.02
C THR A 12 -5.32 14.93 5.76
N LYS A 13 -5.19 13.79 5.07
CA LYS A 13 -4.63 12.55 5.61
C LYS A 13 -3.14 12.47 5.38
N SER A 14 -2.40 12.11 6.42
CA SER A 14 -0.96 11.85 6.31
C SER A 14 -0.67 10.62 5.45
N VAL A 15 0.55 10.54 4.92
CA VAL A 15 1.02 9.34 4.21
C VAL A 15 0.93 8.09 5.08
N HIS A 16 1.25 8.22 6.37
CA HIS A 16 1.17 7.12 7.33
C HIS A 16 -0.27 6.60 7.48
N GLU A 17 -1.25 7.47 7.65
CA GLU A 17 -2.65 7.03 7.74
C GLU A 17 -3.11 6.30 6.47
N LYS A 18 -2.65 6.74 5.30
CA LYS A 18 -3.01 6.12 4.01
C LYS A 18 -2.33 4.76 3.83
N GLU A 19 -1.06 4.66 4.19
CA GLU A 19 -0.29 3.40 4.14
C GLU A 19 -0.90 2.30 5.00
N PHE A 20 -1.49 2.66 6.15
CA PHE A 20 -2.06 1.72 7.11
C PHE A 20 -3.58 1.60 7.04
N LEU A 21 -4.23 2.30 6.09
CA LEU A 21 -5.69 2.37 5.95
C LEU A 21 -6.36 0.98 5.85
N LEU A 22 -5.68 0.02 5.23
CA LEU A 22 -6.22 -1.30 4.94
C LEU A 22 -5.69 -2.40 5.86
N LYS A 23 -4.86 -2.08 6.87
CA LYS A 23 -4.17 -3.11 7.67
C LYS A 23 -5.16 -4.06 8.37
N ASP A 24 -6.29 -3.54 8.81
CA ASP A 24 -7.33 -4.28 9.54
C ASP A 24 -8.44 -4.81 8.61
N LEU A 25 -8.30 -4.64 7.29
CA LEU A 25 -9.29 -5.13 6.31
C LEU A 25 -9.34 -6.66 6.39
N THR A 26 -10.51 -7.19 6.72
CA THR A 26 -10.76 -8.62 6.73
C THR A 26 -10.83 -9.14 5.29
N THR A 27 -10.04 -10.17 5.00
CA THR A 27 -10.02 -10.89 3.73
C THR A 27 -10.60 -12.28 3.96
N GLU A 28 -11.55 -12.67 3.11
CA GLU A 28 -12.11 -14.02 3.11
C GLU A 28 -11.00 -15.03 2.79
N GLY A 29 -10.72 -15.94 3.73
CA GLY A 29 -9.77 -17.01 3.52
C GLY A 29 -10.35 -18.11 2.64
N LEU A 30 -9.52 -18.71 1.77
CA LEU A 30 -9.92 -19.84 0.90
C LEU A 30 -10.46 -21.05 1.68
N PHE A 31 -10.18 -21.13 2.99
CA PHE A 31 -10.58 -22.20 3.90
C PHE A 31 -11.39 -21.73 5.11
N GLY A 32 -12.02 -20.54 5.05
CA GLY A 32 -12.90 -20.04 6.12
C GLY A 32 -12.20 -19.41 7.33
N ASP A 33 -10.87 -19.34 7.33
CA ASP A 33 -10.13 -18.47 8.25
C ASP A 33 -10.06 -17.07 7.66
N ASP A 34 -10.94 -16.19 8.14
CA ASP A 34 -10.84 -14.77 7.90
C ASP A 34 -9.49 -14.24 8.41
N ARG A 35 -8.73 -13.61 7.53
CA ARG A 35 -7.43 -13.02 7.87
C ARG A 35 -7.51 -11.51 7.72
N GLN A 36 -6.73 -10.79 8.53
CA GLN A 36 -6.50 -9.37 8.28
C GLN A 36 -5.43 -9.23 7.21
N LEU A 37 -5.61 -8.22 6.35
CA LEU A 37 -4.67 -7.91 5.28
C LEU A 37 -3.26 -7.62 5.81
N GLY A 38 -3.17 -6.96 6.96
CA GLY A 38 -1.92 -6.63 7.65
C GLY A 38 -1.21 -5.40 7.07
N GLU A 39 -0.24 -4.89 7.84
CA GLU A 39 0.45 -3.63 7.55
C GLU A 39 1.26 -3.69 6.25
N VAL A 40 1.95 -4.82 6.00
CA VAL A 40 2.81 -5.01 4.83
C VAL A 40 1.99 -4.90 3.55
N CYS A 41 0.87 -5.61 3.47
CA CYS A 41 0.00 -5.60 2.29
C CYS A 41 -0.72 -4.25 2.13
N SER A 42 -1.18 -3.64 3.23
CA SER A 42 -1.79 -2.30 3.19
C SER A 42 -0.85 -1.25 2.59
N LYS A 43 0.41 -1.22 3.04
CA LYS A 43 1.45 -0.31 2.51
C LYS A 43 1.69 -0.51 1.02
N ARG A 44 1.78 -1.77 0.57
CA ARG A 44 2.00 -2.11 -0.83
C ARG A 44 0.88 -1.57 -1.72
N ILE A 45 -0.37 -1.77 -1.34
CA ILE A 45 -1.52 -1.29 -2.10
C ILE A 45 -1.49 0.23 -2.25
N TYR A 46 -1.22 0.95 -1.16
CA TYR A 46 -1.09 2.40 -1.20
C TYR A 46 0.01 2.84 -2.20
N ARG A 47 1.22 2.29 -2.08
CA ARG A 47 2.36 2.68 -2.93
C ARG A 47 2.14 2.38 -4.41
N ILE A 48 1.50 1.26 -4.73
CA ILE A 48 1.15 0.89 -6.11
C ILE A 48 0.13 1.87 -6.69
N LEU A 49 -0.95 2.14 -5.95
CA LEU A 49 -2.01 3.00 -6.44
C LEU A 49 -1.57 4.46 -6.56
N MET A 50 -0.61 4.89 -5.75
CA MET A 50 -0.10 6.27 -5.70
C MET A 50 1.20 6.48 -6.47
N ALA A 51 1.68 5.46 -7.15
CA ALA A 51 2.85 5.53 -8.01
C ALA A 51 2.70 6.61 -9.09
N GLN A 52 3.66 7.53 -9.20
CA GLN A 52 3.70 8.49 -10.30
C GLN A 52 4.32 7.88 -11.58
N CYS A 53 5.10 6.80 -11.43
CA CYS A 53 5.79 6.10 -12.52
C CYS A 53 5.47 4.60 -12.46
N GLY A 54 5.17 3.98 -13.60
CA GLY A 54 4.75 2.58 -13.68
C GLY A 54 5.87 1.52 -13.55
N ASN A 55 7.10 1.91 -13.22
CA ASN A 55 8.25 1.01 -13.11
C ASN A 55 8.55 0.58 -11.65
N ILE A 56 7.55 0.64 -10.76
CA ILE A 56 7.75 0.22 -9.37
C ILE A 56 7.85 -1.30 -9.31
N LYS A 57 9.04 -1.80 -8.96
CA LYS A 57 9.24 -3.22 -8.60
C LYS A 57 8.59 -3.49 -7.25
N THR A 58 7.58 -4.34 -7.25
CA THR A 58 6.79 -4.69 -6.04
C THR A 58 7.07 -6.11 -5.53
N ASP A 59 7.92 -6.85 -6.25
CA ASP A 59 8.23 -8.26 -6.00
C ASP A 59 9.27 -8.49 -4.90
N ASP A 60 9.90 -7.46 -4.32
CA ASP A 60 10.83 -7.63 -3.20
C ASP A 60 10.06 -7.75 -1.87
N VAL A 61 9.93 -9.00 -1.42
CA VAL A 61 8.93 -9.46 -0.45
C VAL A 61 9.15 -8.99 1.00
N GLU A 62 10.22 -8.27 1.35
CA GLU A 62 10.44 -7.86 2.75
C GLU A 62 10.57 -6.35 3.01
N ASN A 63 10.86 -5.54 1.99
CA ASN A 63 11.23 -4.13 2.20
C ASN A 63 10.47 -3.15 1.29
N GLY A 64 9.23 -3.51 0.96
CA GLY A 64 8.37 -2.92 -0.06
C GLY A 64 8.87 -1.62 -0.70
N ALA A 65 9.71 -1.71 -1.73
CA ALA A 65 10.13 -0.60 -2.62
C ALA A 65 10.59 0.72 -1.95
N ASP A 66 10.87 0.78 -0.65
CA ASP A 66 11.49 1.94 0.00
C ASP A 66 13.00 1.85 -0.19
N PHE A 67 13.46 2.17 -1.40
CA PHE A 67 14.80 2.69 -1.59
C PHE A 67 14.82 3.64 -2.77
N PHE A 68 14.18 4.80 -2.61
CA PHE A 68 14.60 5.98 -3.36
C PHE A 68 15.96 6.43 -2.80
N SER A 69 17.03 5.73 -3.21
CA SER A 69 18.33 6.37 -3.26
C SER A 69 18.29 7.41 -4.36
N TYR A 70 18.13 8.67 -3.96
CA TYR A 70 18.71 9.76 -4.73
C TYR A 70 20.22 9.57 -4.73
N GLN A 71 20.75 8.81 -5.69
CA GLN A 71 22.13 8.99 -6.12
C GLN A 71 22.11 9.76 -7.43
N SER A 72 22.15 11.09 -7.27
CA SER A 72 22.72 11.95 -8.30
C SER A 72 24.23 11.75 -8.29
N THR A 73 24.76 11.13 -9.35
CA THR A 73 26.09 11.37 -9.91
C THR A 73 26.06 11.00 -11.38
#